data_AF-A0A3D1VM80-F1
#
_entry.id   AF-A0A3D1VM80-F1
#
_cell.length_a   1.000
_cell.length_b   1.000
_cell.length_c   1.000
_cell.angle_alpha   90.00
_cell.angle_beta   90.00
_cell.angle_gamma   90.00
#
_symmetry.space_group_name_H-M   'P 1'
#
loop_
_entity.id
_entity.type
_entity.pdbx_description
1 polymer ?
#
loop_
_entity_poly.entity_id
_entity_poly.type
_entity_poly.pdbx_seq_one_letter_code
_entity_poly.pdbx_strand_id
1 'polypeptide(L)'
;EALPKFQGAQEPNPEIYDRIYEGSVDCSTLEGVYEKFNLDHPAEFRGHSLSVSDIVEVVKAESVKPGFYFCDSFGFKKIPFEPVKTQDTSKTIKVVLLEPGKLARVADIDSSLRGIQRVVGGDIEGYYPFEEQVCIVCNDEGKI
;
A
#
# COMPACT_ATOMS: atom_id res chain seq x y z
N GLU A 1 -1.13 26.13 6.16
CA GLU A 1 -2.39 25.81 5.44
C GLU A 1 -3.11 24.67 6.12
N ALA A 2 -4.43 24.76 6.26
CA ALA A 2 -5.25 23.71 6.87
C ALA A 2 -5.66 22.72 5.76
N LEU A 3 -5.31 21.45 5.93
CA LEU A 3 -5.76 20.38 5.04
C LEU A 3 -7.30 20.40 4.97
N PRO A 4 -7.91 20.39 3.78
CA PRO A 4 -9.36 20.43 3.64
C PRO A 4 -9.96 19.19 4.30
N LYS A 5 -10.96 19.42 5.15
CA LYS A 5 -11.76 18.38 5.79
C LYS A 5 -12.50 17.63 4.69
N PHE A 6 -12.17 16.36 4.48
CA PHE A 6 -12.84 15.47 3.54
C PHE A 6 -14.33 15.35 3.90
N GLN A 7 -15.18 16.07 3.17
CA GLN A 7 -16.63 15.95 3.23
C GLN A 7 -17.08 15.14 2.02
N GLY A 8 -17.64 13.95 2.28
CA GLY A 8 -18.63 13.24 1.45
C GLY A 8 -18.43 13.18 -0.08
N ALA A 9 -18.17 11.95 -0.57
CA ALA A 9 -18.48 11.51 -1.93
C ALA A 9 -17.73 12.20 -3.09
N GLN A 10 -16.40 12.28 -3.00
CA GLN A 10 -15.60 12.27 -4.22
C GLN A 10 -15.34 10.80 -4.58
N GLU A 11 -15.73 10.39 -5.79
CA GLU A 11 -15.40 9.06 -6.30
C GLU A 11 -13.86 8.90 -6.32
N PRO A 12 -13.31 7.78 -5.84
CA PRO A 12 -11.87 7.61 -5.77
C PRO A 12 -11.27 7.65 -7.17
N ASN A 13 -10.23 8.47 -7.35
CA ASN A 13 -9.50 8.56 -8.62
C ASN A 13 -8.66 7.28 -8.81
N PRO A 14 -8.94 6.41 -9.79
CA PRO A 14 -8.21 5.16 -9.94
C PRO A 14 -6.70 5.33 -10.20
N GLU A 15 -6.27 6.47 -10.76
CA GLU A 15 -4.87 6.74 -11.09
C GLU A 15 -3.96 6.85 -9.85
N ILE A 16 -4.52 7.11 -8.67
CA ILE A 16 -3.77 7.16 -7.41
C ILE A 16 -3.78 5.82 -6.65
N TYR A 17 -4.42 4.80 -7.22
CA TYR A 17 -4.50 3.46 -6.64
C TYR A 17 -3.54 2.49 -7.32
N ASP A 18 -3.07 1.57 -6.50
CA ASP A 18 -2.10 0.54 -6.82
C ASP A 18 -2.76 -0.84 -6.68
N ARG A 19 -2.62 -1.69 -7.70
CA ARG A 19 -3.12 -3.08 -7.60
C ARG A 19 -2.11 -3.96 -6.87
N ILE A 20 -2.27 -4.07 -5.56
CA ILE A 20 -1.33 -4.77 -4.66
C ILE A 20 -1.58 -6.27 -4.52
N TYR A 21 -2.74 -6.78 -4.92
CA TYR A 21 -3.09 -8.20 -4.83
C TYR A 21 -4.18 -8.58 -5.83
N GLU A 22 -4.03 -9.76 -6.41
CA GLU A 22 -5.06 -10.45 -7.19
C GLU A 22 -5.04 -11.92 -6.82
N GLY A 23 -6.20 -12.48 -6.45
CA GLY A 23 -6.28 -13.89 -6.12
C GLY A 23 -7.64 -14.27 -5.55
N SER A 24 -7.90 -15.58 -5.51
CA SER A 24 -9.06 -16.11 -4.79
C SER A 24 -8.80 -16.13 -3.30
N VAL A 25 -9.82 -15.79 -2.51
CA VAL A 25 -9.78 -15.88 -1.05
C VAL A 25 -11.01 -16.61 -0.53
N ASP A 26 -10.84 -17.41 0.52
CA ASP A 26 -11.91 -18.20 1.14
C ASP A 26 -12.79 -17.32 2.06
N CYS A 27 -13.36 -16.26 1.50
CA CYS A 27 -14.21 -15.31 2.22
C CYS A 27 -15.55 -15.15 1.49
N SER A 28 -16.66 -15.21 2.24
CA SER A 28 -18.02 -15.05 1.71
C SER A 28 -18.57 -13.63 1.83
N THR A 29 -17.91 -12.76 2.62
CA THR A 29 -18.30 -11.36 2.87
C THR A 29 -17.10 -10.42 2.79
N LEU A 30 -17.36 -9.12 2.60
CA LEU A 30 -16.30 -8.09 2.57
C LEU A 30 -15.65 -7.90 3.93
N GLU A 31 -16.39 -8.10 5.01
CA GLU A 31 -15.88 -8.07 6.38
C GLU A 31 -14.91 -9.24 6.63
N GLY A 32 -15.20 -10.43 6.08
CA GLY A 32 -14.28 -11.56 6.12
C GLY A 32 -12.99 -11.30 5.33
N VAL A 33 -13.10 -10.60 4.19
CA VAL A 33 -11.92 -10.11 3.46
C VAL A 33 -11.13 -9.12 4.32
N TYR A 34 -11.79 -8.14 4.94
CA TYR A 34 -11.14 -7.19 5.84
C TYR A 34 -10.36 -7.90 6.95
N GLU A 35 -10.99 -8.86 7.63
CA GLU A 35 -10.35 -9.62 8.70
C GLU A 35 -9.14 -10.42 8.19
N LYS A 36 -9.30 -11.13 7.06
CA LYS A 36 -8.22 -11.93 6.46
C LYS A 36 -7.00 -11.07 6.12
N PHE A 37 -7.19 -9.94 5.44
CA PHE A 37 -6.11 -9.04 5.06
C PHE A 37 -5.56 -8.18 6.21
N ASN A 38 -5.99 -8.43 7.45
CA ASN A 38 -5.45 -7.79 8.65
C ASN A 38 -4.88 -8.79 9.67
N LEU A 39 -5.41 -10.02 9.74
CA LEU A 39 -5.02 -11.04 10.73
C LEU A 39 -4.29 -12.24 10.11
N ASP A 40 -4.59 -12.60 8.87
CA ASP A 40 -4.09 -13.81 8.20
C ASP A 40 -3.83 -13.55 6.70
N HIS A 41 -2.75 -12.79 6.44
CA HIS A 41 -2.40 -12.36 5.10
C HIS A 41 -2.15 -13.54 4.14
N PRO A 42 -2.73 -13.51 2.92
CA PRO A 42 -2.36 -14.47 1.87
C PRO A 42 -0.84 -14.48 1.62
N ALA A 43 -0.27 -15.63 1.26
CA ALA A 43 1.18 -15.78 1.09
C ALA A 43 1.79 -14.81 0.06
N GLU A 44 1.03 -14.45 -0.97
CA GLU A 44 1.45 -13.53 -2.04
C GLU A 44 1.12 -12.05 -1.73
N PHE A 45 0.45 -11.77 -0.59
CA PHE A 45 0.09 -10.42 -0.20
C PHE A 45 1.32 -9.62 0.27
N ARG A 46 1.65 -8.58 -0.49
CA ARG A 46 2.80 -7.70 -0.22
C ARG A 46 2.43 -6.25 0.09
N GLY A 47 1.14 -5.91 0.04
CA GLY A 47 0.65 -4.60 0.43
C GLY A 47 0.58 -4.39 1.95
N HIS A 48 0.07 -3.22 2.33
CA HIS A 48 -0.25 -2.91 3.72
C HIS A 48 -1.56 -3.56 4.15
N SER A 49 -1.79 -3.65 5.46
CA SER A 49 -3.07 -4.02 6.07
C SER A 49 -4.24 -3.25 5.44
N LEU A 50 -5.36 -3.94 5.19
CA LEU A 50 -6.52 -3.34 4.55
C LEU A 50 -7.23 -2.36 5.50
N SER A 51 -7.53 -1.16 5.01
CA SER A 51 -7.89 0.00 5.82
C SER A 51 -8.86 0.96 5.10
N VAL A 52 -9.28 2.03 5.80
CA VAL A 52 -10.14 3.06 5.23
C VAL A 52 -9.46 3.69 4.00
N SER A 53 -10.25 3.86 2.95
CA SER A 53 -9.85 4.33 1.61
C SER A 53 -9.37 3.25 0.63
N ASP A 54 -9.24 1.99 1.07
CA ASP A 54 -8.91 0.89 0.17
C ASP A 54 -10.10 0.43 -0.67
N ILE A 55 -9.79 -0.21 -1.80
CA ILE A 55 -10.79 -0.71 -2.74
C ILE A 55 -10.65 -2.22 -2.89
N VAL A 56 -11.76 -2.93 -2.71
CA VAL A 56 -11.87 -4.37 -2.92
C VAL A 56 -12.69 -4.64 -4.17
N GLU A 57 -12.11 -5.38 -5.11
CA GLU A 57 -12.83 -5.92 -6.25
C GLU A 57 -13.45 -7.28 -5.89
N VAL A 58 -14.75 -7.41 -6.13
CA VAL A 58 -15.46 -8.69 -6.05
C VAL A 58 -15.74 -9.16 -7.46
N VAL A 59 -15.00 -10.17 -7.92
CA VAL A 59 -15.23 -10.83 -9.22
C VAL A 59 -16.39 -11.81 -9.13
N LYS A 60 -16.39 -12.65 -8.09
CA LYS A 60 -17.43 -13.66 -7.83
C LYS A 60 -17.51 -13.96 -6.34
N ALA A 61 -18.70 -13.83 -5.78
CA ALA A 61 -19.02 -14.23 -4.41
C ALA A 61 -20.46 -14.73 -4.33
N GLU A 62 -20.77 -15.59 -3.36
CA GLU A 62 -22.13 -16.11 -3.15
C GLU A 62 -23.07 -15.05 -2.59
N SER A 63 -22.58 -14.28 -1.60
CA SER A 63 -23.40 -13.33 -0.83
C SER A 63 -23.20 -11.87 -1.24
N VAL A 64 -22.21 -11.58 -2.07
CA VAL A 64 -21.82 -10.20 -2.46
C VAL A 64 -21.90 -10.05 -3.97
N LYS A 65 -22.55 -8.98 -4.43
CA LYS A 65 -22.68 -8.69 -5.86
C LYS A 65 -21.30 -8.35 -6.45
N PRO A 66 -20.98 -8.81 -7.67
CA PRO A 66 -19.74 -8.40 -8.32
C PRO A 66 -19.61 -6.87 -8.49
N GLY A 67 -18.40 -6.35 -8.34
CA GLY A 67 -18.06 -4.93 -8.49
C GLY A 67 -17.00 -4.44 -7.50
N PHE A 68 -16.81 -3.12 -7.44
CA PHE A 68 -15.80 -2.48 -6.59
C PHE A 68 -16.41 -1.89 -5.33
N TYR A 69 -15.72 -2.07 -4.22
CA TYR A 69 -16.17 -1.69 -2.89
C TYR A 69 -15.10 -0.87 -2.19
N PHE A 70 -15.42 0.38 -1.90
CA PHE A 70 -14.58 1.29 -1.12
C PHE A 70 -14.78 1.03 0.37
N CYS A 71 -13.68 0.86 1.11
CA CYS A 71 -13.67 0.74 2.56
C CYS A 71 -13.79 2.13 3.19
N ASP A 72 -14.95 2.45 3.75
CA ASP A 72 -15.19 3.66 4.54
C ASP A 72 -15.08 3.32 6.05
N SER A 73 -15.10 4.35 6.89
CA SER A 73 -15.14 4.30 8.35
C SER A 73 -16.25 3.45 8.96
N PHE A 74 -17.31 3.13 8.20
CA PHE A 74 -18.45 2.33 8.67
C PHE A 74 -18.55 0.94 8.01
N GLY A 75 -17.67 0.60 7.06
CA GLY A 75 -17.73 -0.64 6.29
C GLY A 75 -17.55 -0.40 4.79
N PHE A 76 -18.15 -1.26 3.96
CA PHE A 76 -17.91 -1.24 2.51
C PHE A 76 -19.05 -0.62 1.71
N LYS A 77 -18.70 0.32 0.82
CA LYS A 77 -19.64 0.95 -0.09
C LYS A 77 -19.32 0.60 -1.54
N LYS A 78 -20.30 0.07 -2.27
CA LYS A 78 -20.16 -0.18 -3.71
C LYS A 78 -20.00 1.14 -4.47
N ILE A 79 -19.01 1.22 -5.35
CA ILE A 79 -18.69 2.41 -6.15
C ILE A 79 -18.46 2.05 -7.63
N PRO A 80 -18.66 2.99 -8.57
CA PRO A 80 -18.06 2.89 -9.88
C PRO A 80 -16.53 3.07 -9.75
N PHE A 81 -15.76 2.18 -10.36
CA PHE A 81 -14.30 2.24 -10.35
C PHE A 81 -13.74 1.61 -11.63
N GLU A 82 -12.68 2.19 -12.18
CA GLU A 82 -12.05 1.73 -13.42
C GLU A 82 -10.65 1.17 -13.10
N PRO A 83 -10.50 -0.15 -12.90
CA PRO A 83 -9.23 -0.74 -12.47
C PRO A 83 -8.12 -0.60 -13.54
N VAL A 84 -8.47 -0.42 -14.81
CA VAL A 84 -7.52 -0.27 -15.92
C VAL A 84 -6.64 0.98 -15.79
N LYS A 85 -7.09 1.97 -15.01
CA LYS A 85 -6.36 3.21 -14.73
C LYS A 85 -5.45 3.10 -13.49
N THR A 86 -5.54 2.01 -12.74
CA THR A 86 -4.67 1.76 -11.58
C THR A 86 -3.24 1.43 -12.02
N GLN A 87 -2.27 1.69 -11.15
CA GLN A 87 -0.88 1.43 -11.45
C GLN A 87 -0.52 0.00 -11.03
N ASP A 88 0.17 -0.74 -11.91
CA ASP A 88 0.80 -2.00 -11.54
C ASP A 88 2.02 -1.73 -10.65
N THR A 89 1.99 -2.23 -9.41
CA THR A 89 2.84 -1.71 -8.33
C THR A 89 4.17 -2.43 -8.17
N SER A 90 4.63 -3.20 -9.15
CA SER A 90 6.02 -3.65 -9.16
C SER A 90 6.95 -2.51 -9.61
N LYS A 91 6.92 -1.39 -8.88
CA LYS A 91 7.82 -0.27 -9.12
C LYS A 91 9.09 -0.49 -8.31
N THR A 92 10.17 -0.77 -9.03
CA THR A 92 11.51 -0.73 -8.46
C THR A 92 12.03 0.69 -8.54
N ILE A 93 12.60 1.20 -7.46
CA ILE A 93 13.34 2.46 -7.45
C ILE A 93 14.83 2.19 -7.35
N LYS A 94 15.62 3.03 -8.02
CA LYS A 94 17.08 2.99 -7.94
C LYS A 94 17.53 3.84 -6.76
N VAL A 95 18.28 3.23 -5.84
CA VAL A 95 18.77 3.86 -4.61
C VAL A 95 20.28 3.69 -4.47
N VAL A 96 20.89 4.53 -3.64
CA VAL A 96 22.24 4.28 -3.12
C VAL A 96 22.09 3.63 -1.75
N LEU A 97 22.40 2.34 -1.67
CA LEU A 97 22.31 1.54 -0.45
C LEU A 97 23.66 1.53 0.28
N LEU A 98 23.62 1.82 1.57
CA LEU A 98 24.79 1.79 2.45
C LEU A 98 24.49 0.88 3.65
N GLU A 99 25.26 -0.19 3.78
CA GLU A 99 25.17 -1.13 4.89
C GLU A 99 26.33 -0.89 5.87
N PRO A 100 26.16 -1.09 7.19
CA PRO A 100 27.23 -0.93 8.16
C PRO A 100 28.49 -1.72 7.78
N GLY A 101 29.64 -1.04 7.73
CA GLY A 101 30.94 -1.64 7.38
C GLY A 101 31.12 -2.00 5.90
N LYS A 102 30.17 -1.65 5.01
CA LYS A 102 30.29 -1.85 3.56
C LYS A 102 30.37 -0.51 2.82
N LEU A 103 30.90 -0.55 1.61
CA LEU A 103 30.87 0.61 0.71
C LEU A 103 29.46 0.80 0.14
N ALA A 104 29.09 2.07 -0.07
CA ALA A 104 27.85 2.42 -0.73
C ALA A 104 27.80 1.80 -2.14
N ARG A 105 26.62 1.34 -2.55
CA ARG A 105 26.38 0.77 -3.88
C ARG A 105 25.02 1.17 -4.42
N VAL A 106 24.92 1.23 -5.73
CA VAL A 106 23.61 1.40 -6.39
C VAL A 106 22.85 0.07 -6.32
N ALA A 107 21.56 0.13 -5.97
CA ALA A 107 20.67 -1.01 -5.94
C ALA A 107 19.29 -0.61 -6.46
N ASP A 108 18.59 -1.56 -7.09
CA ASP A 108 17.17 -1.42 -7.38
C ASP A 108 16.39 -2.13 -6.26
N ILE A 109 15.47 -1.42 -5.61
CA ILE A 109 14.67 -1.94 -4.51
C ILE A 109 13.18 -1.78 -4.81
N ASP A 110 12.37 -2.63 -4.21
CA ASP A 110 10.91 -2.48 -4.20
C ASP A 110 10.54 -1.16 -3.51
N SER A 111 9.79 -0.29 -4.20
CA SER A 111 9.41 1.03 -3.71
C SER A 111 8.27 1.03 -2.71
N SER A 112 7.66 -0.13 -2.42
CA SER A 112 6.67 -0.26 -1.36
C SER A 112 7.29 0.00 0.01
N LEU A 113 6.48 0.46 0.97
CA LEU A 113 6.90 0.66 2.36
C LEU A 113 7.62 -0.57 2.92
N ARG A 114 7.04 -1.76 2.70
CA ARG A 114 7.58 -3.04 3.17
C ARG A 114 8.88 -3.41 2.46
N GLY A 115 9.00 -3.08 1.17
CA GLY A 115 10.23 -3.22 0.40
C GLY A 115 11.37 -2.41 1.01
N ILE A 116 11.11 -1.15 1.35
CA ILE A 116 12.07 -0.25 1.98
C ILE A 116 12.39 -0.69 3.41
N GLN A 117 11.39 -1.01 4.24
CA GLN A 117 11.56 -1.53 5.61
C GLN A 117 12.42 -2.80 5.64
N ARG A 118 12.23 -3.71 4.67
CA ARG A 118 13.05 -4.93 4.54
C ARG A 118 14.52 -4.62 4.25
N VAL A 119 14.80 -3.54 3.51
CA VAL A 119 16.17 -3.13 3.17
C VAL A 119 16.85 -2.45 4.36
N VAL A 120 16.14 -1.59 5.10
CA VAL A 120 16.70 -0.92 6.29
C VAL A 120 16.70 -1.82 7.54
N GLY A 121 15.91 -2.89 7.54
CA GLY A 121 15.86 -3.88 8.61
C GLY A 121 14.99 -3.49 9.81
N GLY A 122 13.90 -2.77 9.59
CA GLY A 122 13.03 -2.27 10.66
C GLY A 122 12.06 -1.20 10.16
N ASP A 123 11.47 -0.45 11.09
CA ASP A 123 10.70 0.74 10.77
C ASP A 123 11.59 1.82 10.19
N ILE A 124 11.01 2.70 9.37
CA ILE A 124 11.76 3.70 8.60
C ILE A 124 11.61 5.10 9.20
N GLU A 125 12.71 5.84 9.24
CA GLU A 125 12.73 7.28 9.50
C GLU A 125 13.37 7.98 8.28
N GLY A 126 12.77 9.09 7.85
CA GLY A 126 13.28 9.92 6.76
C GLY A 126 14.10 11.10 7.31
N TYR A 127 15.35 11.21 6.91
CA TYR A 127 16.26 12.30 7.25
C TYR A 127 16.56 13.15 6.00
N TYR A 128 16.35 14.46 6.11
CA TYR A 128 16.43 15.42 5.00
C TYR A 128 17.54 16.45 5.24
N PRO A 129 18.83 16.08 5.16
CA PRO A 129 19.94 17.01 5.41
C PRO A 129 20.26 17.95 4.24
N PHE A 130 19.61 17.76 3.10
CA PHE A 130 19.89 18.47 1.85
C PHE A 130 18.70 19.34 1.45
N GLU A 131 18.98 20.45 0.77
CA GLU A 131 17.94 21.34 0.21
C GLU A 131 17.37 20.79 -1.11
N GLU A 132 18.14 19.94 -1.80
CA GLU A 132 17.66 19.20 -2.96
C GLU A 132 16.58 18.18 -2.59
N GLN A 133 15.81 17.72 -3.58
CA GLN A 133 14.78 16.68 -3.41
C GLN A 133 15.40 15.28 -3.22
N VAL A 134 16.18 15.12 -2.15
CA VAL A 134 16.86 13.89 -1.76
C VAL A 134 16.61 13.64 -0.27
N CYS A 135 16.34 12.39 0.08
CA CYS A 135 16.11 11.95 1.45
C CYS A 135 16.98 10.73 1.76
N ILE A 136 17.46 10.65 2.99
CA ILE A 136 18.08 9.45 3.54
C ILE A 136 17.00 8.70 4.29
N VAL A 137 16.71 7.46 3.86
CA VAL A 137 15.79 6.58 4.58
C VAL A 137 16.61 5.59 5.40
N CYS A 138 16.47 5.64 6.72
CA CYS A 138 17.20 4.80 7.65
C CYS A 138 16.25 4.03 8.57
N ASN A 139 16.79 3.04 9.26
CA ASN A 139 16.08 2.34 10.34
C ASN A 139 15.89 3.32 11.52
N ASP A 140 14.69 3.40 12.08
CA ASP A 140 14.35 4.32 13.18
C ASP A 140 15.06 3.98 14.50
N GLU A 141 15.40 2.71 14.73
CA GLU A 141 16.23 2.24 15.85
C GLU A 141 17.73 2.53 15.63
N GLY A 142 18.13 2.74 14.38
CA GLY A 142 19.52 2.87 13.95
C GLY A 142 20.09 4.29 14.04
N LYS A 143 19.57 5.14 14.93
CA LYS A 143 20.02 6.54 15.05
C LYS A 143 21.54 6.59 15.16
N ILE A 144 22.15 7.36 14.25
CA ILE A 144 23.58 7.66 14.16
C ILE A 144 24.11 8.16 15.51
#